data_AF-A0A8S2UCX4-F1
#
_entry.id   AF-A0A8S2UCX4-F1
#
_cell.length_a   1.000
_cell.length_b   1.000
_cell.length_c   1.000
_cell.angle_alpha   90.00
_cell.angle_beta   90.00
_cell.angle_gamma   90.00
#
_symmetry.space_group_name_H-M   'P 1'
#
loop_
_entity.id
_entity.type
_entity.pdbx_description
1 polymer ?
#
loop_
_entity_poly.entity_id
_entity_poly.type
_entity_poly.pdbx_seq_one_letter_code
_entity_poly.pdbx_strand_id
1 'polypeptide(L)'
;DKKFKCRLASECIIDVSNRKRCKACRLKKCESSGMRKEWILSDEEKCEKRRKIEENRKLREIHVAKQTNDCCSTTVQEEISEKICSAVNLTMDCDLVKCDETEQKFSQFDTNDWNILNQIQTAYSQSIQLLSMVGVPPYPFVYKLSDPLFVVNVPINISATRLIVYFKSIPEFITLTEDDKLTLIKYNLFALVIVKGVIGYNPVDDTYQDDRANDCLFNGKDAIQNYGYDFYYRYTNVTLSFLDNTVNDRLILKILLIIFLFSKGAAFTTCEYEPILQNTLQVFHAQNVYTDLLWRYCEQ
;
A
#
# COMPACT_ATOMS: atom_id res chain seq x y z
N ASP A 1 -33.86 1.94 -12.09
CA ASP A 1 -33.94 0.46 -12.18
C ASP A 1 -35.08 -0.02 -13.07
N LYS A 2 -34.76 -0.71 -14.18
CA LYS A 2 -35.76 -1.36 -15.04
C LYS A 2 -36.25 -2.65 -14.38
N LYS A 3 -37.49 -2.66 -13.88
CA LYS A 3 -38.12 -3.87 -13.32
C LYS A 3 -38.64 -4.78 -14.45
N PHE A 4 -38.03 -5.95 -14.62
CA PHE A 4 -38.54 -6.96 -15.54
C PHE A 4 -39.68 -7.75 -14.89
N LYS A 5 -40.79 -7.93 -15.61
CA LYS A 5 -41.93 -8.75 -15.15
C LYS A 5 -41.93 -10.10 -15.87
N CYS A 6 -42.15 -11.18 -15.12
CA CYS A 6 -42.44 -12.49 -15.68
C CYS A 6 -43.90 -12.53 -16.16
N ARG A 7 -44.17 -13.19 -17.29
CA ARG A 7 -45.54 -13.36 -17.83
C ARG A 7 -46.24 -14.64 -17.34
N LEU A 8 -45.50 -15.51 -16.65
CA LEU A 8 -45.98 -16.76 -16.07
C LEU A 8 -46.11 -16.54 -14.55
N ALA A 9 -45.37 -17.28 -13.73
CA ALA A 9 -45.43 -17.19 -12.26
C ALA A 9 -44.05 -16.95 -11.59
N SER A 10 -43.08 -16.39 -12.32
CA SER A 10 -41.68 -16.21 -11.83
C SER A 10 -40.92 -17.52 -11.50
N GLU A 11 -41.36 -18.65 -12.09
CA GLU A 11 -40.80 -19.99 -11.88
C GLU A 11 -40.23 -20.61 -13.18
N CYS A 12 -39.86 -19.79 -14.16
CA CYS A 12 -39.31 -20.31 -15.42
C CYS A 12 -37.95 -20.98 -15.20
N ILE A 13 -37.80 -22.23 -15.65
CA ILE A 13 -36.52 -22.94 -15.70
C ILE A 13 -35.67 -22.34 -16.84
N ILE A 14 -34.51 -21.77 -16.50
CA ILE A 14 -33.61 -21.10 -17.46
C ILE A 14 -32.50 -22.05 -17.93
N ASP A 15 -32.45 -22.33 -19.24
CA ASP A 15 -31.43 -23.11 -19.96
C ASP A 15 -30.77 -22.28 -21.10
N VAL A 16 -29.88 -22.91 -21.88
CA VAL A 16 -29.20 -22.25 -23.01
C VAL A 16 -30.15 -21.84 -24.14
N SER A 17 -31.18 -22.66 -24.41
CA SER A 17 -32.14 -22.46 -25.51
C SER A 17 -33.20 -21.40 -25.20
N ASN A 18 -33.53 -21.21 -23.92
CA ASN A 18 -34.69 -20.46 -23.44
C ASN A 18 -34.31 -19.21 -22.62
N ARG A 19 -33.03 -18.99 -22.29
CA ARG A 19 -32.53 -17.83 -21.52
C ARG A 19 -32.90 -16.45 -22.05
N LYS A 20 -33.33 -16.33 -23.32
CA LYS A 20 -33.79 -15.05 -23.89
C LYS A 20 -35.29 -14.80 -23.68
N ARG A 21 -36.07 -15.84 -23.32
CA ARG A 21 -37.55 -15.78 -23.25
C ARG A 21 -38.07 -15.03 -22.02
N CYS A 22 -37.41 -15.16 -20.86
CA CYS A 22 -37.82 -14.47 -19.64
C CYS A 22 -36.65 -13.75 -18.97
N LYS A 23 -36.60 -12.41 -19.11
CA LYS A 23 -35.55 -11.58 -18.48
C LYS A 23 -35.65 -11.56 -16.95
N ALA A 24 -36.86 -11.62 -16.40
CA ALA A 24 -37.10 -11.61 -14.96
C ALA A 24 -36.53 -12.86 -14.27
N CYS A 25 -36.91 -14.06 -14.73
CA CYS A 25 -36.41 -15.31 -14.15
C CYS A 25 -34.91 -15.51 -14.42
N ARG A 26 -34.38 -15.01 -15.54
CA ARG A 26 -32.94 -15.02 -15.80
C ARG A 26 -32.17 -14.16 -14.79
N LEU A 27 -32.65 -12.95 -14.54
CA LEU A 27 -32.02 -12.06 -13.55
C LEU A 27 -32.05 -12.69 -12.16
N LYS A 28 -33.20 -13.24 -11.74
CA LYS A 28 -33.34 -13.97 -10.47
C LYS A 28 -32.36 -15.16 -10.38
N LYS A 29 -32.16 -15.90 -11.46
CA LYS A 29 -31.17 -16.99 -11.51
C LYS A 29 -29.74 -16.46 -11.36
N CYS A 30 -29.37 -15.38 -12.05
CA CYS A 30 -28.07 -14.73 -11.93
C CYS A 30 -27.77 -14.31 -10.48
N GLU A 31 -28.74 -13.66 -9.81
CA GLU A 31 -28.65 -13.28 -8.41
C GLU A 31 -28.51 -14.50 -7.50
N SER A 32 -29.32 -15.56 -7.72
CA SER A 32 -29.24 -16.80 -6.94
C SER A 32 -27.92 -17.56 -7.12
N SER A 33 -27.24 -17.36 -8.26
CA SER A 33 -25.90 -17.90 -8.52
C SER A 33 -24.77 -17.03 -7.92
N GLY A 34 -25.11 -15.98 -7.17
CA GLY A 34 -24.14 -15.13 -6.46
C GLY A 34 -23.67 -13.89 -7.22
N MET A 35 -24.30 -13.53 -8.34
CA MET A 35 -24.00 -12.27 -9.02
C MET A 35 -24.54 -11.08 -8.22
N ARG A 36 -23.63 -10.17 -7.86
CA ARG A 36 -23.89 -8.99 -7.02
C ARG A 36 -23.99 -7.74 -7.89
N LYS A 37 -25.08 -6.98 -7.75
CA LYS A 37 -25.31 -5.75 -8.53
C LYS A 37 -24.29 -4.67 -8.16
N GLU A 38 -23.85 -4.67 -6.91
CA GLU A 38 -22.82 -3.77 -6.36
C GLU A 38 -21.43 -3.95 -6.99
N TRP A 39 -21.18 -5.03 -7.75
CA TRP A 39 -19.92 -5.26 -8.47
C TRP A 39 -19.96 -4.80 -9.93
N ILE A 40 -21.10 -4.26 -10.38
CA ILE A 40 -21.23 -3.68 -11.71
C ILE A 40 -20.85 -2.21 -11.61
N LEU A 41 -19.74 -1.82 -12.25
CA LEU A 41 -19.31 -0.42 -12.32
C LEU A 41 -20.45 0.48 -12.80
N SER A 42 -20.68 1.57 -12.08
CA SER A 42 -21.60 2.64 -12.48
C SER A 42 -21.16 3.25 -13.81
N ASP A 43 -22.05 3.97 -14.48
CA ASP A 43 -21.70 4.60 -15.76
C ASP A 43 -20.67 5.72 -15.56
N GLU A 44 -20.70 6.38 -14.40
CA GLU A 44 -19.68 7.32 -13.94
C GLU A 44 -18.33 6.62 -13.73
N GLU A 45 -18.30 5.49 -13.01
CA GLU A 45 -17.06 4.72 -12.76
C GLU A 45 -16.44 4.16 -14.06
N LYS A 46 -17.27 3.74 -15.02
CA LYS A 46 -16.80 3.33 -16.36
C LYS A 46 -16.23 4.50 -17.15
N CYS A 47 -16.80 5.69 -17.01
CA CYS A 47 -16.29 6.90 -17.66
C CYS A 47 -14.91 7.26 -17.07
N GLU A 48 -14.82 7.25 -15.74
CA GLU A 48 -13.58 7.56 -15.02
C GLU A 48 -12.47 6.56 -15.30
N LYS A 49 -12.79 5.25 -15.34
CA LYS A 49 -11.84 4.22 -15.74
C LYS A 49 -11.34 4.43 -17.17
N ARG A 50 -12.21 4.85 -18.12
CA ARG A 50 -11.80 5.16 -19.50
C ARG A 50 -10.90 6.40 -19.57
N ARG A 51 -11.22 7.44 -18.79
CA ARG A 51 -10.39 8.66 -18.68
C ARG A 51 -8.98 8.32 -18.19
N LYS A 52 -8.88 7.56 -17.08
CA LYS A 52 -7.60 7.11 -16.53
C LYS A 52 -6.79 6.24 -17.49
N ILE A 53 -7.44 5.40 -18.29
CA ILE A 53 -6.75 4.59 -19.31
C ILE A 53 -6.14 5.48 -20.39
N GLU A 54 -6.89 6.48 -20.87
CA GLU A 54 -6.43 7.41 -21.90
C GLU A 54 -5.29 8.31 -21.40
N GLU A 55 -5.37 8.78 -20.16
CA GLU A 55 -4.29 9.56 -19.53
C GLU A 55 -3.01 8.73 -19.38
N ASN A 56 -3.13 7.50 -18.90
CA ASN A 56 -1.98 6.59 -18.79
C ASN A 56 -1.40 6.21 -20.15
N ARG A 57 -2.20 6.20 -21.22
CA ARG A 57 -1.72 5.98 -22.59
C ARG A 57 -0.87 7.17 -23.07
N LYS A 58 -1.36 8.41 -22.86
CA LYS A 58 -0.62 9.62 -23.21
C LYS A 58 0.69 9.73 -22.42
N LEU A 59 0.68 9.38 -21.14
CA LEU A 59 1.89 9.35 -20.31
C LEU A 59 2.94 8.34 -20.83
N ARG A 60 2.50 7.17 -21.30
CA ARG A 60 3.38 6.18 -21.94
C ARG A 60 3.95 6.68 -23.27
N GLU A 61 3.14 7.35 -24.09
CA GLU A 61 3.58 7.95 -25.36
C GLU A 61 4.64 9.05 -25.12
N ILE A 62 4.49 9.86 -24.06
CA ILE A 62 5.47 10.87 -23.65
C ILE A 62 6.78 10.24 -23.14
N HIS A 63 6.70 9.16 -22.35
CA HIS A 63 7.88 8.44 -21.86
C HIS A 63 8.70 7.79 -22.98
N VAL A 64 8.02 7.22 -23.98
CA VAL A 64 8.68 6.64 -25.17
C VAL A 64 9.32 7.73 -26.05
N ALA A 65 8.71 8.91 -26.16
CA ALA A 65 9.28 10.05 -26.87
C ALA A 65 10.53 10.65 -26.16
N LYS A 66 10.61 10.57 -24.82
CA LYS A 66 11.79 11.02 -24.07
C LYS A 66 12.99 10.08 -24.20
N GLN A 67 12.76 8.77 -24.35
CA GLN A 67 13.84 7.78 -24.52
C GLN A 67 14.49 7.77 -25.91
N THR A 68 13.86 8.40 -26.91
CA THR A 68 14.40 8.45 -28.29
C THR A 68 15.28 9.68 -28.54
N ASN A 69 15.37 10.62 -27.59
CA ASN A 69 16.17 11.85 -27.74
C ASN A 69 17.46 11.88 -26.93
N ASP A 70 17.88 10.77 -26.31
CA ASP A 70 19.15 10.73 -25.57
C ASP A 70 20.30 10.25 -26.48
N CYS A 71 20.63 11.08 -27.47
CA CYS A 71 21.93 11.08 -28.12
C CYS A 71 22.32 12.52 -28.47
N CYS A 72 23.32 13.03 -27.73
CA CYS A 72 24.11 14.25 -27.97
C CYS A 72 23.73 15.50 -27.16
N SER A 73 24.50 15.68 -26.06
CA SER A 73 25.17 16.89 -25.58
C SER A 73 24.41 18.21 -25.32
N THR A 74 24.37 18.53 -24.02
CA THR A 74 24.59 19.80 -23.31
C THR A 74 24.17 21.16 -23.92
N THR A 75 23.57 21.96 -23.03
CA THR A 75 23.28 23.42 -23.07
C THR A 75 21.96 23.84 -23.74
N VAL A 76 20.98 24.22 -22.93
CA VAL A 76 20.40 25.58 -22.80
C VAL A 76 19.25 25.53 -21.77
N GLN A 77 19.36 26.37 -20.74
CA GLN A 77 18.34 26.64 -19.73
C GLN A 77 17.15 27.44 -20.32
N GLU A 78 16.00 27.38 -19.62
CA GLU A 78 15.02 28.48 -19.46
C GLU A 78 13.81 28.69 -20.41
N GLU A 79 13.59 27.97 -21.52
CA GLU A 79 12.43 28.29 -22.41
C GLU A 79 11.17 27.38 -22.30
N ILE A 80 11.09 26.45 -21.34
CA ILE A 80 9.99 25.45 -21.31
C ILE A 80 8.87 25.78 -20.29
N SER A 81 9.06 26.74 -19.36
CA SER A 81 8.05 27.00 -18.33
C SER A 81 6.83 27.81 -18.79
N GLU A 82 6.89 28.55 -19.90
CA GLU A 82 5.76 29.38 -20.36
C GLU A 82 4.75 28.64 -21.26
N LYS A 83 5.15 27.54 -21.92
CA LYS A 83 4.25 26.81 -22.84
C LYS A 83 3.35 25.79 -22.18
N ILE A 84 3.59 25.45 -20.90
CA ILE A 84 2.76 24.50 -20.14
C ILE A 84 1.50 25.19 -19.58
N CYS A 85 1.59 26.48 -19.22
CA CYS A 85 0.44 27.23 -18.68
C CYS A 85 -0.66 27.53 -19.72
N SER A 86 -0.33 27.59 -21.02
CA SER A 86 -1.32 27.91 -22.07
C SER A 86 -2.19 26.71 -22.52
N ALA A 87 -1.88 25.48 -22.09
CA ALA A 87 -2.60 24.28 -22.53
C ALA A 87 -3.72 23.81 -21.59
N VAL A 88 -3.94 24.48 -20.45
CA VAL A 88 -4.95 24.08 -19.44
C VAL A 88 -6.23 24.93 -19.50
N ASN A 89 -6.23 26.04 -20.25
CA ASN A 89 -7.44 26.87 -20.41
C ASN A 89 -8.28 26.44 -21.62
N LEU A 90 -9.08 25.39 -21.44
CA LEU A 90 -10.30 25.18 -22.22
C LEU A 90 -11.49 25.16 -21.26
N THR A 91 -12.10 26.34 -21.13
CA THR A 91 -13.41 26.58 -20.52
C THR A 91 -14.50 25.77 -21.23
N MET A 92 -15.37 25.08 -20.49
CA MET A 92 -16.78 24.94 -20.85
C MET A 92 -17.66 24.89 -19.60
N ASP A 93 -18.64 25.78 -19.62
CA ASP A 93 -19.73 25.97 -18.67
C ASP A 93 -20.51 24.70 -18.33
N CYS A 94 -20.87 24.56 -17.05
CA CYS A 94 -22.07 23.83 -16.65
C CYS A 94 -22.71 24.56 -15.45
N ASP A 95 -23.88 25.13 -15.70
CA ASP A 95 -24.71 25.82 -14.73
C ASP A 95 -25.15 24.93 -13.56
N LEU A 96 -24.90 25.43 -12.35
CA LEU A 96 -25.75 25.40 -11.16
C LEU A 96 -26.23 24.03 -10.64
N VAL A 97 -25.39 23.43 -9.79
CA VAL A 97 -25.85 22.92 -8.49
C VAL A 97 -25.04 23.64 -7.42
N LYS A 98 -25.67 24.56 -6.67
CA LYS A 98 -25.08 25.09 -5.43
C LYS A 98 -25.07 23.95 -4.41
N CYS A 99 -23.98 23.19 -4.38
CA CYS A 99 -23.58 22.47 -3.18
C CYS A 99 -22.62 23.40 -2.44
N ASP A 100 -22.93 23.73 -1.19
CA ASP A 100 -22.09 24.54 -0.33
C ASP A 100 -20.64 24.02 -0.39
N GLU A 101 -19.76 24.82 -0.99
CA GLU A 101 -18.33 24.71 -0.85
C GLU A 101 -17.97 25.14 0.56
N THR A 102 -18.14 24.24 1.53
CA THR A 102 -17.20 24.25 2.64
C THR A 102 -15.91 23.67 2.07
N GLU A 103 -15.01 24.55 1.60
CA GLU A 103 -13.59 24.22 1.51
C GLU A 103 -13.21 23.57 2.85
N GLN A 104 -13.08 22.24 2.89
CA GLN A 104 -12.38 21.57 3.97
C GLN A 104 -10.93 21.99 3.82
N LYS A 105 -10.58 23.12 4.44
CA LYS A 105 -9.18 23.50 4.65
C LYS A 105 -8.54 22.36 5.43
N PHE A 106 -7.76 21.53 4.75
CA PHE A 106 -6.85 20.62 5.41
C PHE A 106 -5.97 21.45 6.35
N SER A 107 -5.80 20.99 7.59
CA SER A 107 -4.98 21.73 8.55
C SER A 107 -3.57 21.85 8.00
N GLN A 108 -2.99 23.04 8.11
CA GLN A 108 -1.60 23.26 7.75
C GLN A 108 -0.71 22.41 8.67
N PHE A 109 0.41 21.90 8.14
CA PHE A 109 1.38 21.17 8.94
C PHE A 109 1.91 22.04 10.09
N ASP A 110 1.90 21.51 11.32
CA ASP A 110 2.18 22.29 12.52
C ASP A 110 3.17 21.63 13.50
N THR A 111 3.38 22.25 14.67
CA THR A 111 4.27 21.73 15.72
C THR A 111 3.76 20.43 16.34
N ASN A 112 2.44 20.23 16.39
CA ASN A 112 1.87 19.00 16.90
C ASN A 112 2.18 17.83 15.96
N ASP A 113 2.15 18.06 14.65
CA ASP A 113 2.56 17.04 13.67
C ASP A 113 4.01 16.63 13.86
N TRP A 114 4.92 17.59 14.05
CA TRP A 114 6.32 17.29 14.40
C TRP A 114 6.44 16.44 15.67
N ASN A 115 5.63 16.70 16.69
CA ASN A 115 5.64 15.89 17.91
C ASN A 115 5.19 14.45 17.64
N ILE A 116 4.15 14.26 16.84
CA ILE A 116 3.67 12.92 16.45
C ILE A 116 4.76 12.20 15.64
N LEU A 117 5.37 12.85 14.65
CA LEU A 117 6.46 12.27 13.86
C LEU A 117 7.65 11.85 14.74
N ASN A 118 8.04 12.69 15.70
CA ASN A 118 9.11 12.37 16.63
C ASN A 118 8.75 11.20 17.56
N GLN A 119 7.48 11.09 17.99
CA GLN A 119 7.00 9.93 18.75
C GLN A 119 7.07 8.65 17.91
N ILE A 120 6.63 8.68 16.65
CA ILE A 120 6.73 7.56 15.70
C ILE A 120 8.18 7.11 15.53
N GLN A 121 9.08 8.06 15.23
CA GLN A 121 10.51 7.81 15.06
C GLN A 121 11.13 7.17 16.32
N THR A 122 10.76 7.69 17.50
CA THR A 122 11.26 7.22 18.79
C THR A 122 10.75 5.83 19.11
N ALA A 123 9.44 5.58 18.94
CA ALA A 123 8.82 4.28 19.15
C ALA A 123 9.47 3.20 18.28
N TYR A 124 9.70 3.48 16.99
CA TYR A 124 10.39 2.55 16.09
C TYR A 124 11.81 2.26 16.58
N SER A 125 12.58 3.30 16.93
CA SER A 125 13.97 3.15 17.40
C SER A 125 14.06 2.35 18.70
N GLN A 126 13.15 2.61 19.65
CA GLN A 126 13.06 1.87 20.91
C GLN A 126 12.70 0.40 20.68
N SER A 127 11.81 0.10 19.73
CA SER A 127 11.46 -1.30 19.41
C SER A 127 12.67 -2.12 18.96
N ILE A 128 13.61 -1.50 18.23
CA ILE A 128 14.87 -2.12 17.82
C ILE A 128 15.78 -2.33 19.03
N GLN A 129 15.99 -1.28 19.82
CA GLN A 129 16.91 -1.31 20.98
C GLN A 129 16.50 -2.32 22.05
N LEU A 130 15.21 -2.41 22.38
CA LEU A 130 14.69 -3.35 23.38
C LEU A 130 14.88 -4.81 22.97
N LEU A 131 14.98 -5.07 21.66
CA LEU A 131 15.08 -6.40 21.07
C LEU A 131 16.39 -6.58 20.29
N SER A 132 17.43 -5.83 20.65
CA SER A 132 18.76 -6.00 20.06
C SER A 132 19.34 -7.34 20.50
N MET A 133 19.93 -8.09 19.57
CA MET A 133 20.60 -9.34 19.95
C MET A 133 21.85 -9.03 20.78
N VAL A 134 21.93 -9.58 22.00
CA VAL A 134 23.12 -9.46 22.86
C VAL A 134 23.92 -10.76 22.79
N GLY A 135 25.21 -10.67 22.46
CA GLY A 135 26.12 -11.83 22.44
C GLY A 135 26.09 -12.66 21.15
N VAL A 136 25.30 -12.26 20.14
CA VAL A 136 25.43 -12.80 18.78
C VAL A 136 26.45 -11.96 18.02
N PRO A 137 27.52 -12.56 17.46
CA PRO A 137 28.52 -11.81 16.72
C PRO A 137 27.91 -11.22 15.44
N PRO A 138 28.24 -9.97 15.08
CA PRO A 138 27.75 -9.38 13.84
C PRO A 138 28.24 -10.18 12.63
N TYR A 139 27.35 -10.40 11.66
CA TYR A 139 27.72 -10.98 10.36
C TYR A 139 28.76 -10.07 9.68
N PRO A 140 29.76 -10.60 8.95
CA PRO A 140 29.91 -11.98 8.44
C PRO A 140 30.68 -12.95 9.35
N PHE A 141 31.04 -12.54 10.57
CA PHE A 141 32.07 -13.28 11.32
C PHE A 141 31.60 -14.61 11.92
N VAL A 142 30.30 -14.85 12.14
CA VAL A 142 29.82 -16.09 12.78
C VAL A 142 28.49 -16.57 12.20
N TYR A 143 28.57 -17.55 11.29
CA TYR A 143 27.49 -18.26 10.57
C TYR A 143 27.25 -17.83 9.12
N LYS A 144 27.73 -18.66 8.18
CA LYS A 144 27.08 -18.78 6.87
C LYS A 144 25.69 -19.34 7.12
N LEU A 145 24.65 -18.59 6.80
CA LEU A 145 23.30 -19.13 6.83
C LEU A 145 23.15 -20.11 5.65
N SER A 146 23.44 -21.39 5.92
CA SER A 146 23.40 -22.47 4.92
C SER A 146 22.04 -23.13 4.77
N ASP A 147 21.07 -22.77 5.61
CA ASP A 147 19.72 -23.33 5.61
C ASP A 147 18.68 -22.23 5.33
N PRO A 148 17.91 -22.33 4.22
CA PRO A 148 16.84 -21.39 3.88
C PRO A 148 15.85 -21.14 5.02
N LEU A 149 15.55 -22.14 5.86
CA LEU A 149 14.64 -21.98 7.00
C LEU A 149 15.21 -21.06 8.07
N PHE A 150 16.51 -21.07 8.33
CA PHE A 150 17.14 -20.17 9.30
C PHE A 150 17.25 -18.73 8.76
N VAL A 151 17.52 -18.57 7.46
CA VAL A 151 17.51 -17.25 6.78
C VAL A 151 16.12 -16.63 6.80
N VAL A 152 15.05 -17.41 6.70
CA VAL A 152 13.69 -16.89 6.85
C VAL A 152 13.40 -16.59 8.32
N ASN A 153 13.57 -17.58 9.19
CA ASN A 153 12.99 -17.52 10.53
C ASN A 153 13.64 -16.47 11.42
N VAL A 154 14.96 -16.30 11.38
CA VAL A 154 15.63 -15.35 12.29
C VAL A 154 15.27 -13.89 11.98
N PRO A 155 15.52 -13.34 10.76
CA PRO A 155 15.20 -11.95 10.47
C PRO A 155 13.70 -11.67 10.47
N ILE A 156 12.87 -12.61 10.01
CA ILE A 156 11.42 -12.41 10.00
C ILE A 156 10.89 -12.39 11.43
N ASN A 157 11.30 -13.31 12.30
CA ASN A 157 10.83 -13.32 13.69
C ASN A 157 11.32 -12.09 14.46
N ILE A 158 12.58 -11.68 14.28
CA ILE A 158 13.10 -10.45 14.89
C ILE A 158 12.30 -9.25 14.40
N SER A 159 12.10 -9.12 13.08
CA SER A 159 11.32 -8.04 12.47
C SER A 159 9.88 -8.02 12.95
N ALA A 160 9.23 -9.18 13.01
CA ALA A 160 7.87 -9.34 13.48
C ALA A 160 7.74 -8.91 14.95
N THR A 161 8.66 -9.35 15.81
CA THR A 161 8.66 -9.00 17.24
C THR A 161 8.87 -7.49 17.44
N ARG A 162 9.79 -6.88 16.68
CA ARG A 162 10.02 -5.43 16.69
C ARG A 162 8.80 -4.66 16.25
N LEU A 163 8.18 -5.07 15.14
CA LEU A 163 6.94 -4.45 14.66
C LEU A 163 5.83 -4.54 15.71
N ILE A 164 5.65 -5.68 16.38
CA ILE A 164 4.65 -5.82 17.45
C ILE A 164 4.95 -4.84 18.60
N VAL A 165 6.21 -4.70 19.03
CA VAL A 165 6.59 -3.75 20.09
C VAL A 165 6.35 -2.31 19.62
N TYR A 166 6.73 -1.99 18.39
CA TYR A 166 6.49 -0.69 17.77
C TYR A 166 5.00 -0.33 17.73
N PHE A 167 4.15 -1.24 17.24
CA PHE A 167 2.70 -1.03 17.15
C PHE A 167 2.04 -0.89 18.53
N LYS A 168 2.54 -1.59 19.55
CA LYS A 168 2.08 -1.42 20.94
C LYS A 168 2.39 -0.04 21.52
N SER A 169 3.30 0.73 20.92
CA SER A 169 3.59 2.11 21.30
C SER A 169 2.73 3.14 20.56
N ILE A 170 1.90 2.73 19.59
CA ILE A 170 1.05 3.61 18.80
C ILE A 170 -0.25 3.91 19.56
N PRO A 171 -0.57 5.19 19.87
CA PRO A 171 -1.73 5.54 20.71
C PRO A 171 -3.05 4.92 20.23
N GLU A 172 -3.36 5.04 18.94
CA GLU A 172 -4.60 4.59 18.34
C GLU A 172 -4.72 3.07 18.40
N PHE A 173 -3.59 2.35 18.24
CA PHE A 173 -3.57 0.88 18.36
C PHE A 173 -3.90 0.43 19.78
N ILE A 174 -3.41 1.13 20.81
CA ILE A 174 -3.65 0.80 22.23
C ILE A 174 -5.15 0.85 22.55
N THR A 175 -5.89 1.79 21.94
CA THR A 175 -7.34 1.99 22.20
C THR A 175 -8.26 0.95 21.58
N LEU A 176 -7.75 0.09 20.69
CA LEU A 176 -8.55 -0.96 20.04
C LEU A 176 -8.90 -2.10 21.01
N THR A 177 -9.92 -2.89 20.65
CA THR A 177 -10.22 -4.14 21.35
C THR A 177 -9.12 -5.17 21.12
N GLU A 178 -8.93 -6.10 22.06
CA GLU A 178 -7.90 -7.14 21.93
C GLU A 178 -8.14 -8.05 20.71
N ASP A 179 -9.42 -8.29 20.35
CA ASP A 179 -9.78 -9.06 19.17
C ASP A 179 -9.40 -8.34 17.87
N ASP A 180 -9.61 -7.03 17.80
CA ASP A 180 -9.24 -6.22 16.63
C ASP A 180 -7.71 -6.09 16.53
N LYS A 181 -7.00 -5.89 17.65
CA LYS A 181 -5.52 -5.92 17.69
C LYS A 181 -4.98 -7.24 17.18
N LEU A 182 -5.51 -8.37 17.66
CA LEU A 182 -5.11 -9.71 17.24
C LEU A 182 -5.36 -9.90 15.73
N THR A 183 -6.51 -9.46 15.24
CA THR A 183 -6.87 -9.57 13.83
C THR A 183 -5.90 -8.78 12.96
N LEU A 184 -5.70 -7.48 13.23
CA LEU A 184 -4.80 -6.64 12.45
C LEU A 184 -3.37 -7.20 12.42
N ILE A 185 -2.85 -7.64 13.56
CA ILE A 185 -1.52 -8.24 13.63
C ILE A 185 -1.47 -9.56 12.86
N LYS A 186 -2.41 -10.49 13.10
CA LYS A 186 -2.41 -11.82 12.46
C LYS A 186 -2.41 -11.72 10.94
N TYR A 187 -3.21 -10.81 10.39
CA TYR A 187 -3.42 -10.75 8.94
C TYR A 187 -2.43 -9.82 8.23
N ASN A 188 -1.91 -8.78 8.88
CA ASN A 188 -1.04 -7.80 8.19
C ASN A 188 0.45 -7.96 8.51
N LEU A 189 0.84 -8.59 9.63
CA LEU A 189 2.23 -8.56 10.10
C LEU A 189 3.25 -9.11 9.10
N PHE A 190 2.93 -10.19 8.37
CA PHE A 190 3.86 -10.76 7.40
C PHE A 190 4.18 -9.79 6.26
N ALA A 191 3.16 -9.09 5.74
CA ALA A 191 3.34 -8.03 4.75
C ALA A 191 4.24 -6.91 5.28
N LEU A 192 4.00 -6.50 6.52
CA LEU A 192 4.70 -5.42 7.18
C LEU A 192 6.17 -5.75 7.44
N VAL A 193 6.52 -7.01 7.68
CA VAL A 193 7.92 -7.45 7.79
C VAL A 193 8.69 -7.18 6.49
N ILE A 194 8.05 -7.39 5.33
CA ILE A 194 8.66 -7.11 4.03
C ILE A 194 8.92 -5.61 3.85
N VAL A 195 7.92 -4.77 4.14
CA VAL A 195 8.05 -3.31 4.07
C VAL A 195 9.09 -2.80 5.06
N LYS A 196 9.15 -3.39 6.27
CA LYS A 196 10.17 -3.07 7.28
C LYS A 196 11.58 -3.39 6.79
N GLY A 197 11.76 -4.44 5.98
CA GLY A 197 13.05 -4.74 5.34
C GLY A 197 13.58 -3.57 4.50
N VAL A 198 12.70 -2.81 3.86
CA VAL A 198 13.07 -1.62 3.08
C VAL A 198 13.73 -0.57 3.97
N ILE A 199 13.24 -0.35 5.19
CA ILE A 199 13.75 0.69 6.11
C ILE A 199 15.24 0.52 6.39
N GLY A 200 15.72 -0.72 6.54
CA GLY A 200 17.12 -1.03 6.79
C GLY A 200 17.95 -1.37 5.54
N TYR A 201 17.39 -1.23 4.33
CA TYR A 201 18.10 -1.58 3.10
C TYR A 201 19.07 -0.47 2.65
N ASN A 202 20.32 -0.86 2.41
CA ASN A 202 21.36 -0.06 1.79
C ASN A 202 21.64 -0.58 0.37
N PRO A 203 21.29 0.19 -0.69
CA PRO A 203 21.46 -0.23 -2.08
C PRO A 203 22.92 -0.22 -2.56
N VAL A 204 23.83 0.48 -1.88
CA VAL A 204 25.25 0.54 -2.26
C VAL A 204 25.95 -0.77 -1.92
N ASP A 205 25.72 -1.25 -0.69
CA ASP A 205 26.35 -2.47 -0.18
C ASP A 205 25.50 -3.73 -0.42
N ASP A 206 24.26 -3.56 -0.87
CA ASP A 206 23.23 -4.60 -0.99
C ASP A 206 23.03 -5.35 0.33
N THR A 207 22.85 -4.58 1.40
CA THR A 207 22.72 -5.08 2.77
C THR A 207 21.43 -4.62 3.45
N TYR A 208 20.95 -5.43 4.38
CA TYR A 208 19.78 -5.18 5.19
C TYR A 208 20.18 -5.19 6.66
N GLN A 209 20.12 -4.02 7.29
CA GLN A 209 20.44 -3.84 8.71
C GLN A 209 19.60 -2.71 9.31
N ASP A 210 19.03 -2.94 10.49
CA ASP A 210 18.42 -1.86 11.25
C ASP A 210 19.50 -0.92 11.81
N ASP A 211 19.33 0.38 11.63
CA ASP A 211 20.21 1.39 12.20
C ASP A 211 20.39 1.16 13.70
N ARG A 212 21.66 1.12 14.14
CA ARG A 212 22.08 0.94 15.55
C ARG A 212 21.77 -0.44 16.15
N ALA A 213 21.32 -1.40 15.35
CA ALA A 213 21.14 -2.77 15.81
C ALA A 213 22.43 -3.57 15.56
N ASN A 214 22.96 -4.20 16.62
CA ASN A 214 24.10 -5.10 16.51
C ASN A 214 23.66 -6.52 16.12
N ASP A 215 22.73 -6.61 15.17
CA ASP A 215 22.14 -7.88 14.74
C ASP A 215 22.85 -8.46 13.52
N CYS A 216 22.31 -9.56 13.01
CA CYS A 216 22.70 -10.16 11.75
C CYS A 216 22.55 -9.15 10.59
N LEU A 217 23.65 -8.88 9.90
CA LEU A 217 23.68 -8.24 8.59
C LEU A 217 23.27 -9.28 7.53
N PHE A 218 22.19 -9.03 6.80
CA PHE A 218 21.81 -9.85 5.66
C PHE A 218 22.28 -9.19 4.38
N ASN A 219 22.83 -9.96 3.44
CA ASN A 219 23.19 -9.43 2.12
C ASN A 219 22.35 -10.07 1.01
N GLY A 220 22.27 -9.39 -0.13
CA GLY A 220 21.55 -9.92 -1.28
C GLY A 220 22.17 -11.19 -1.88
N LYS A 221 23.48 -11.44 -1.69
CA LYS A 221 24.13 -12.69 -2.12
C LYS A 221 23.58 -13.90 -1.36
N ASP A 222 23.29 -13.76 -0.06
CA ASP A 222 22.69 -14.78 0.78
C ASP A 222 21.26 -15.05 0.31
N ALA A 223 20.51 -14.00 -0.10
CA ALA A 223 19.18 -14.16 -0.68
C ALA A 223 19.23 -14.90 -2.03
N ILE A 224 20.18 -14.58 -2.91
CA ILE A 224 20.38 -15.30 -4.18
C ILE A 224 20.75 -16.76 -3.92
N GLN A 225 21.65 -17.02 -2.96
CA GLN A 225 22.09 -18.38 -2.64
C GLN A 225 20.95 -19.25 -2.07
N ASN A 226 20.07 -18.68 -1.24
CA ASN A 226 19.04 -19.43 -0.54
C ASN A 226 17.69 -19.49 -1.28
N TYR A 227 17.33 -18.44 -2.03
CA TYR A 227 16.02 -18.32 -2.70
C TYR A 227 16.10 -18.21 -4.22
N GLY A 228 17.32 -18.09 -4.78
CA GLY A 228 17.54 -17.93 -6.21
C GLY A 228 17.42 -16.49 -6.70
N TYR A 229 17.92 -16.29 -7.93
CA TYR A 229 18.02 -14.97 -8.54
C TYR A 229 16.66 -14.32 -8.84
N ASP A 230 15.65 -15.08 -9.27
CA ASP A 230 14.32 -14.52 -9.59
C ASP A 230 13.64 -13.94 -8.34
N PHE A 231 13.72 -14.64 -7.20
CA PHE A 231 13.20 -14.13 -5.94
C PHE A 231 13.90 -12.83 -5.53
N TYR A 232 15.24 -12.86 -5.51
CA TYR A 232 16.04 -11.68 -5.19
C TYR A 232 15.71 -10.50 -6.11
N TYR A 233 15.69 -10.69 -7.43
CA TYR A 233 15.41 -9.63 -8.39
C TYR A 233 14.04 -8.99 -8.16
N ARG A 234 12.99 -9.79 -7.95
CA ARG A 234 11.65 -9.28 -7.66
C ARG A 234 11.59 -8.53 -6.35
N TYR A 235 12.17 -9.11 -5.30
CA TYR A 235 12.21 -8.52 -3.96
C TYR A 235 12.95 -7.18 -3.97
N THR A 236 14.16 -7.15 -4.52
CA THR A 236 15.00 -5.94 -4.60
C THR A 236 14.35 -4.86 -5.46
N ASN A 237 13.69 -5.21 -6.58
CA ASN A 237 12.96 -4.21 -7.38
C ASN A 237 11.82 -3.54 -6.60
N VAL A 238 11.07 -4.31 -5.80
CA VAL A 238 10.04 -3.74 -4.92
C VAL A 238 10.68 -2.82 -3.88
N THR A 239 11.77 -3.27 -3.25
CA THR A 239 12.52 -2.49 -2.26
C THR A 239 13.02 -1.17 -2.84
N LEU A 240 13.68 -1.20 -4.01
CA LEU A 240 14.17 0.00 -4.70
C LEU A 240 13.02 0.93 -5.10
N SER A 241 11.91 0.38 -5.61
CA SER A 241 10.71 1.16 -5.90
C SER A 241 10.20 1.90 -4.66
N PHE A 242 10.15 1.26 -3.48
CA PHE A 242 9.78 1.97 -2.25
C PHE A 242 10.76 3.10 -1.92
N LEU A 243 12.07 2.86 -2.01
CA LEU A 243 13.07 3.90 -1.72
C LEU A 243 12.97 5.10 -2.67
N ASP A 244 12.76 4.83 -3.97
CA ASP A 244 12.62 5.88 -4.97
C ASP A 244 11.34 6.71 -4.72
N ASN A 245 10.22 6.05 -4.44
CA ASN A 245 8.94 6.72 -4.18
C ASN A 245 8.93 7.52 -2.87
N THR A 246 9.75 7.14 -1.88
CA THR A 246 9.89 7.92 -0.64
C THR A 246 11.05 8.90 -0.68
N VAL A 247 11.75 9.05 -1.82
CA VAL A 247 12.97 9.87 -1.93
C VAL A 247 13.98 9.53 -0.82
N ASN A 248 14.08 8.25 -0.50
CA ASN A 248 14.90 7.69 0.58
C ASN A 248 14.54 8.18 2.00
N ASP A 249 13.41 8.87 2.20
CA ASP A 249 12.92 9.26 3.52
C ASP A 249 12.35 8.04 4.26
N ARG A 250 13.10 7.59 5.28
CA ARG A 250 12.75 6.42 6.09
C ARG A 250 11.62 6.71 7.09
N LEU A 251 11.30 7.97 7.37
CA LEU A 251 10.17 8.34 8.22
C LEU A 251 8.84 8.04 7.52
N ILE A 252 8.75 8.31 6.21
CA ILE A 252 7.59 7.96 5.39
C ILE A 252 7.28 6.47 5.51
N LEU A 253 8.30 5.60 5.39
CA LEU A 253 8.14 4.16 5.54
C LEU A 253 7.63 3.75 6.93
N LYS A 254 8.09 4.42 8.00
CA LYS A 254 7.62 4.15 9.37
C LYS A 254 6.15 4.51 9.56
N ILE A 255 5.69 5.59 8.93
CA ILE A 255 4.27 5.98 8.92
C ILE A 255 3.46 4.99 8.06
N LEU A 256 3.97 4.60 6.89
CA LEU A 256 3.32 3.60 6.03
C LEU A 256 3.12 2.25 6.74
N LEU A 257 4.07 1.82 7.58
CA LEU A 257 3.88 0.61 8.40
C LEU A 257 2.66 0.71 9.33
N ILE A 258 2.38 1.89 9.90
CA ILE A 258 1.21 2.12 10.74
C ILE A 258 -0.07 2.12 9.89
N ILE A 259 -0.07 2.82 8.76
CA ILE A 259 -1.21 2.88 7.83
C ILE A 259 -1.57 1.48 7.32
N PHE A 260 -0.56 0.69 6.95
CA PHE A 260 -0.74 -0.69 6.48
C PHE A 260 -1.16 -1.65 7.59
N LEU A 261 -0.76 -1.41 8.85
CA LEU A 261 -1.29 -2.19 9.98
C LEU A 261 -2.81 -2.03 10.09
N PHE A 262 -3.32 -0.80 9.97
CA PHE A 262 -4.75 -0.51 10.06
C PHE A 262 -5.51 -0.79 8.74
N SER A 263 -4.82 -1.22 7.69
CA SER A 263 -5.45 -1.58 6.42
C SER A 263 -6.08 -2.96 6.50
N LYS A 264 -7.36 -3.08 6.13
CA LYS A 264 -7.98 -4.39 5.92
C LYS A 264 -7.49 -4.99 4.60
N GLY A 265 -7.22 -6.29 4.56
CA GLY A 265 -6.95 -7.02 3.33
C GLY A 265 -5.50 -6.97 2.83
N ALA A 266 -4.53 -6.58 3.66
CA ALA A 266 -3.11 -6.66 3.32
C ALA A 266 -2.51 -8.07 3.51
N ALA A 267 -3.33 -9.07 3.85
CA ALA A 267 -2.90 -10.44 4.10
C ALA A 267 -2.34 -11.12 2.83
N PHE A 268 -1.06 -11.49 2.87
CA PHE A 268 -0.40 -12.26 1.81
C PHE A 268 -0.55 -13.79 1.98
N THR A 269 -0.96 -14.28 3.16
CA THR A 269 -0.91 -15.71 3.49
C THR A 269 -2.30 -16.34 3.69
N THR A 270 -2.74 -17.02 2.63
CA THR A 270 -3.53 -18.27 2.56
C THR A 270 -4.92 -18.40 3.20
N CYS A 271 -5.86 -18.83 2.34
CA CYS A 271 -7.02 -19.72 2.54
C CYS A 271 -8.08 -19.42 3.62
N GLU A 272 -7.82 -18.58 4.61
CA GLU A 272 -8.77 -18.20 5.64
C GLU A 272 -9.33 -16.80 5.35
N TYR A 273 -10.65 -16.65 5.46
CA TYR A 273 -11.31 -15.35 5.33
C TYR A 273 -10.89 -14.46 6.49
N GLU A 274 -10.30 -13.29 6.18
CA GLU A 274 -10.01 -12.26 7.18
C GLU A 274 -11.32 -11.85 7.88
N PRO A 275 -11.42 -12.04 9.21
CA PRO A 275 -12.64 -11.78 9.94
C PRO A 275 -13.00 -10.30 9.91
N ILE A 276 -14.27 -10.00 10.13
CA ILE A 276 -14.74 -8.62 10.25
C ILE A 276 -14.32 -8.10 11.62
N LEU A 277 -13.68 -6.94 11.64
CA LEU A 277 -13.31 -6.22 12.86
C LEU A 277 -14.57 -5.82 13.63
N GLN A 278 -14.53 -5.93 14.95
CA GLN A 278 -15.61 -5.54 15.83
C GLN A 278 -15.92 -4.05 15.71
N ASN A 279 -14.89 -3.20 15.66
CA ASN A 279 -15.04 -1.76 15.47
C ASN A 279 -14.29 -1.27 14.23
N THR A 280 -14.83 -1.62 13.05
CA THR A 280 -14.25 -1.21 11.76
C THR A 280 -14.10 0.32 11.64
N LEU A 281 -15.03 1.10 12.23
CA LEU A 281 -15.00 2.56 12.15
C LEU A 281 -13.83 3.15 12.95
N GLN A 282 -13.55 2.62 14.15
CA GLN A 282 -12.41 3.07 14.95
C GLN A 282 -11.08 2.77 14.26
N VAL A 283 -10.94 1.59 13.63
CA VAL A 283 -9.74 1.25 12.85
C VAL A 283 -9.58 2.17 11.64
N PHE A 284 -10.67 2.49 10.95
CA PHE A 284 -10.66 3.46 9.85
C PHE A 284 -10.24 4.86 10.32
N HIS A 285 -10.77 5.34 11.45
CA HIS A 285 -10.34 6.61 12.02
C HIS A 285 -8.86 6.60 12.44
N ALA A 286 -8.40 5.52 13.07
CA ALA A 286 -7.00 5.34 13.42
C ALA A 286 -6.09 5.41 12.19
N GLN A 287 -6.47 4.75 11.10
CA GLN A 287 -5.75 4.82 9.83
C GLN A 287 -5.68 6.26 9.27
N ASN A 288 -6.78 6.99 9.30
CA ASN A 288 -6.84 8.34 8.72
C ASN A 288 -5.97 9.34 9.47
N VAL A 289 -5.82 9.22 10.80
CA VAL A 289 -4.89 10.07 11.57
C VAL A 289 -3.49 10.05 10.95
N TYR A 290 -2.98 8.85 10.63
CA TYR A 290 -1.64 8.69 10.04
C TYR A 290 -1.59 8.98 8.55
N THR A 291 -2.70 8.78 7.83
CA THR A 291 -2.81 9.12 6.42
C THR A 291 -2.78 10.63 6.21
N ASP A 292 -3.54 11.38 7.02
CA ASP A 292 -3.56 12.85 7.01
C ASP A 292 -2.24 13.43 7.51
N LEU A 293 -1.59 12.80 8.50
CA LEU A 293 -0.25 13.17 8.93
C LEU A 293 0.77 12.97 7.80
N LEU A 294 0.73 11.83 7.10
CA LEU A 294 1.63 11.55 5.99
C LEU A 294 1.41 12.55 4.85
N TRP A 295 0.16 12.83 4.51
CA TRP A 295 -0.19 13.81 3.48
C TRP A 295 0.44 15.17 3.78
N ARG A 296 0.17 15.72 4.98
CA ARG A 296 0.69 17.03 5.40
C ARG A 296 2.21 17.04 5.53
N TYR A 297 2.83 15.91 5.85
CA TYR A 297 4.29 15.79 5.86
C TYR A 297 4.87 15.86 4.44
N CYS A 298 4.25 15.18 3.47
CA CYS A 298 4.71 15.17 2.08
C CYS A 298 4.45 16.48 1.31
N GLU A 299 3.54 17.33 1.77
CA GLU A 299 3.27 18.65 1.17
C GLU A 299 4.28 19.74 1.58
N GLN A 300 5.17 19.47 2.54
CA GLN A 300 6.25 20.40 2.92
C GLN A 300 7.35 20.46 1.86
#